data_AF-A0A7X9PJH7-F1
#
_entry.id   AF-A0A7X9PJH7-F1
#
_cell.length_a   1.000
_cell.length_b   1.000
_cell.length_c   1.000
_cell.angle_alpha   90.00
_cell.angle_beta   90.00
_cell.angle_gamma   90.00
#
_symmetry.space_group_name_H-M   'P 1'
#
loop_
_entity.id
_entity.type
_entity.pdbx_description
1 polymer ?
#
loop_
_entity_poly.entity_id
_entity_poly.type
_entity_poly.pdbx_seq_one_letter_code
_entity_poly.pdbx_strand_id
1 'polypeptide(L)'
;MVLAAKVVSFRDIRFEQTRRQWRARIHAKIDELLDEAEGEVLRGRDEGTDMALIDELIRQVRRVKREVSSEIMNGLAELATSGEVELLQMPCPTCKRLLRASGKKRRTIETLEGSATLN
;
A
#
# COMPACT_ATOMS: atom_id res chain seq x y z
N MET A 1 28.40 24.72 -5.25
CA MET A 1 27.64 23.68 -4.50
C MET A 1 26.91 22.82 -5.51
N VAL A 2 27.36 21.59 -5.72
CA VAL A 2 26.65 20.62 -6.57
C VAL A 2 25.58 19.98 -5.70
N LEU A 3 24.30 20.28 -5.95
CA LEU A 3 23.18 19.56 -5.36
C LEU A 3 23.27 18.12 -5.89
N ALA A 4 23.75 17.21 -5.05
CA ALA A 4 23.77 15.78 -5.38
C ALA A 4 22.33 15.34 -5.66
N ALA A 5 22.04 15.01 -6.91
CA ALA A 5 20.74 14.49 -7.28
C ALA A 5 20.54 13.15 -6.55
N LYS A 6 19.60 13.12 -5.60
CA LYS A 6 19.23 11.88 -4.89
C LYS A 6 18.58 10.94 -5.90
N VAL A 7 19.32 9.92 -6.33
CA VAL A 7 18.80 8.84 -7.16
C VAL A 7 17.89 7.99 -6.28
N VAL A 8 16.59 8.10 -6.48
CA VAL A 8 15.58 7.25 -5.84
C VAL A 8 15.08 6.26 -6.90
N SER A 9 15.05 4.97 -6.58
CA SER A 9 14.51 3.98 -7.50
C SER A 9 13.02 4.24 -7.74
N PHE A 10 12.58 4.16 -9.00
CA PHE A 10 11.16 4.23 -9.35
C PHE A 10 10.33 3.16 -8.61
N ARG A 11 10.95 2.01 -8.32
CA ARG A 11 10.33 0.93 -7.55
C ARG A 11 9.99 1.38 -6.13
N ASP A 12 10.87 2.13 -5.49
CA ASP A 12 10.70 2.60 -4.11
C ASP A 12 9.60 3.66 -4.00
N ILE A 13 9.52 4.58 -4.98
CA ILE A 13 8.46 5.60 -5.03
C ILE A 13 7.09 4.94 -5.22
N ARG A 14 6.99 3.94 -6.10
CA ARG A 14 5.74 3.19 -6.31
C ARG A 14 5.36 2.40 -5.07
N PHE A 15 6.30 1.67 -4.49
CA PHE A 15 6.05 0.91 -3.28
C PHE A 15 5.51 1.80 -2.16
N GLU A 16 6.12 2.97 -1.95
CA GLU A 16 5.67 3.94 -0.94
C GLU A 16 4.28 4.53 -1.27
N GLN A 17 3.98 4.83 -2.54
CA GLN A 17 2.65 5.30 -2.95
C GLN A 17 1.57 4.23 -2.76
N THR A 18 1.82 3.01 -3.24
CA THR A 18 0.91 1.86 -3.09
C THR A 18 0.69 1.54 -1.62
N ARG A 19 1.75 1.57 -0.79
CA ARG A 19 1.66 1.40 0.66
C ARG A 19 0.78 2.46 1.33
N ARG A 20 0.91 3.74 0.93
CA ARG A 20 0.07 4.82 1.47
C ARG A 20 -1.40 4.66 1.10
N GLN A 21 -1.69 4.28 -0.15
CA GLN A 21 -3.05 4.01 -0.62
C GLN A 21 -3.68 2.85 0.16
N TRP A 22 -2.94 1.75 0.31
CA TRP A 22 -3.40 0.60 1.11
C TRP A 22 -3.63 0.96 2.57
N ARG A 23 -2.72 1.70 3.18
CA ARG A 23 -2.90 2.19 4.55
C ARG A 23 -4.18 3.02 4.68
N ALA A 24 -4.42 3.97 3.78
CA ALA A 24 -5.62 4.78 3.81
C ALA A 24 -6.91 3.94 3.65
N ARG A 25 -6.91 2.97 2.74
CA ARG A 25 -8.03 2.05 2.51
C ARG A 25 -8.32 1.17 3.74
N ILE A 26 -7.28 0.61 4.36
CA ILE A 26 -7.41 -0.20 5.58
C ILE A 26 -7.99 0.65 6.72
N HIS A 27 -7.49 1.87 6.92
CA HIS A 27 -8.05 2.76 7.94
C HIS A 27 -9.53 3.08 7.69
N ALA A 28 -9.89 3.48 6.47
CA ALA A 28 -11.29 3.76 6.13
C ALA A 28 -12.20 2.55 6.38
N LYS A 29 -11.73 1.34 6.08
CA LYS A 29 -12.52 0.12 6.33
C LYS A 29 -12.62 -0.22 7.82
N ILE A 30 -11.56 0.01 8.59
CA ILE A 30 -11.59 -0.15 10.05
C ILE A 30 -12.62 0.81 10.65
N ASP A 31 -12.59 2.08 10.25
CA ASP A 31 -13.50 3.10 10.76
C ASP A 31 -14.96 2.72 10.44
N GLU A 32 -15.25 2.33 9.20
CA GLU A 32 -16.58 1.83 8.78
C GLU A 32 -17.06 0.65 9.66
N LEU A 33 -16.17 -0.31 9.93
CA LEU A 33 -16.50 -1.49 10.74
C LEU A 33 -16.72 -1.16 12.22
N LEU A 34 -16.01 -0.16 12.74
CA LEU A 34 -16.21 0.32 14.11
C LEU A 34 -17.53 1.07 14.23
N ASP A 35 -17.87 1.93 13.25
CA ASP A 35 -19.13 2.64 13.19
C ASP A 35 -20.32 1.67 13.11
N GLU A 36 -20.22 0.61 12.29
CA GLU A 36 -21.22 -0.47 12.23
C GLU A 36 -21.39 -1.17 13.57
N ALA A 37 -20.27 -1.57 14.20
CA ALA A 37 -20.26 -2.26 15.48
C ALA A 37 -20.85 -1.39 16.60
N GLU A 38 -20.52 -0.11 16.65
CA GLU A 38 -21.11 0.85 17.59
C GLU A 38 -22.62 0.96 17.37
N GLY A 39 -23.07 1.08 16.13
CA GLY A 39 -24.49 1.14 15.79
C GLY A 39 -25.27 -0.13 16.18
N GLU A 40 -24.66 -1.31 16.13
CA GLU A 40 -25.27 -2.57 16.57
C GLU A 40 -25.32 -2.69 18.10
N VAL A 41 -24.26 -2.28 18.79
CA VAL A 41 -24.22 -2.25 20.26
C VAL A 41 -25.23 -1.24 20.82
N LEU A 42 -25.32 -0.05 20.25
CA LEU A 42 -26.30 0.96 20.68
C LEU A 42 -27.74 0.47 20.51
N ARG A 43 -28.04 -0.22 19.40
CA ARG A 43 -29.36 -0.84 19.20
C ARG A 43 -29.67 -1.93 20.24
N GLY A 44 -28.72 -2.80 20.52
CA GLY A 44 -28.88 -3.84 21.55
C GLY A 44 -29.02 -3.28 22.98
N ARG A 45 -28.50 -2.08 23.24
CA ARG A 45 -28.67 -1.38 24.53
C ARG A 45 -30.11 -0.97 24.78
N ASP A 46 -30.80 -0.50 23.76
CA ASP A 46 -32.20 -0.08 23.85
C ASP A 46 -33.15 -1.28 24.08
N GLU A 47 -32.70 -2.49 23.76
CA GLU A 47 -33.45 -3.76 23.95
C GLU A 47 -33.31 -4.37 25.37
N GLY A 48 -32.49 -3.77 26.25
CA GLY A 48 -32.65 -3.88 27.70
C GLY A 48 -32.01 -5.05 28.45
N THR A 49 -30.98 -5.72 27.91
CA THR A 49 -30.26 -6.78 28.68
C THR A 49 -28.73 -6.70 28.55
N ASP A 50 -28.04 -6.39 29.66
CA ASP A 50 -26.58 -6.18 29.70
C ASP A 50 -25.74 -7.39 29.24
N MET A 51 -26.20 -8.63 29.49
CA MET A 51 -25.46 -9.83 29.05
C MET A 51 -25.57 -10.06 27.53
N ALA A 52 -26.71 -9.74 26.91
CA ALA A 52 -26.87 -9.79 25.47
C ALA A 52 -25.99 -8.74 24.77
N LEU A 53 -25.83 -7.57 25.40
CA LEU A 53 -24.94 -6.50 24.96
C LEU A 53 -23.46 -6.93 24.97
N ILE A 54 -23.02 -7.65 26.01
CA ILE A 54 -21.66 -8.17 26.10
C ILE A 54 -21.39 -9.21 25.01
N ASP A 55 -22.32 -10.14 24.78
CA ASP A 55 -22.20 -11.13 23.72
C ASP A 55 -22.21 -10.49 22.32
N GLU A 56 -23.01 -9.44 22.13
CA GLU A 56 -23.02 -8.60 20.93
C GLU A 56 -21.65 -7.95 20.69
N LEU A 57 -21.12 -7.28 21.70
CA LEU A 57 -19.82 -6.62 21.64
C LEU A 57 -18.70 -7.63 21.31
N ILE A 58 -18.68 -8.80 21.96
CA ILE A 58 -17.70 -9.85 21.69
C ILE A 58 -17.79 -10.33 20.24
N ARG A 59 -19.01 -10.49 19.71
CA ARG A 59 -19.23 -10.93 18.34
C ARG A 59 -18.76 -9.87 17.33
N GLN A 60 -19.06 -8.60 17.58
CA GLN A 60 -18.60 -7.50 16.74
C GLN A 60 -17.08 -7.38 16.73
N VAL A 61 -16.43 -7.38 17.90
CA VAL A 61 -14.97 -7.34 18.00
C VAL A 61 -14.32 -8.49 17.22
N ARG A 62 -14.88 -9.70 17.30
CA ARG A 62 -14.38 -10.86 16.52
C ARG A 62 -14.62 -10.71 15.03
N ARG A 63 -15.74 -10.12 14.61
CA ARG A 63 -16.03 -9.81 13.20
C ARG A 63 -15.03 -8.79 12.66
N VAL A 64 -14.91 -7.62 13.30
CA VAL A 64 -13.96 -6.56 12.92
C VAL A 64 -12.55 -7.13 12.84
N LYS A 65 -12.09 -7.88 13.85
CA LYS A 65 -10.76 -8.51 13.83
C LYS A 65 -10.54 -9.38 12.58
N ARG A 66 -11.51 -10.22 12.20
CA ARG A 66 -11.40 -11.12 11.04
C ARG A 66 -11.34 -10.34 9.73
N GLU A 67 -12.23 -9.36 9.56
CA GLU A 67 -12.31 -8.56 8.34
C GLU A 67 -11.05 -7.70 8.15
N VAL A 68 -10.57 -7.06 9.22
CA VAL A 68 -9.31 -6.29 9.20
C VAL A 68 -8.12 -7.17 8.88
N SER A 69 -8.04 -8.36 9.49
CA SER A 69 -6.97 -9.33 9.18
C SER A 69 -6.99 -9.73 7.70
N SER A 70 -8.19 -9.96 7.15
CA SER A 70 -8.35 -10.30 5.73
C SER A 70 -7.89 -9.17 4.81
N GLU A 71 -8.30 -7.93 5.08
CA GLU A 71 -7.94 -6.78 4.25
C GLU A 71 -6.42 -6.49 4.30
N ILE A 72 -5.79 -6.66 5.47
CA ILE A 72 -4.33 -6.56 5.60
C ILE A 72 -3.64 -7.64 4.76
N MET A 73 -4.09 -8.90 4.84
CA MET A 73 -3.49 -9.99 4.07
C MET A 73 -3.65 -9.78 2.56
N ASN A 74 -4.84 -9.35 2.11
CA ASN A 74 -5.09 -9.01 0.72
C ASN A 74 -4.18 -7.87 0.24
N GLY A 75 -4.06 -6.79 1.03
CA GLY A 75 -3.17 -5.68 0.70
C GLY A 75 -1.69 -6.08 0.65
N LEU A 76 -1.24 -6.98 1.53
CA LEU A 76 0.12 -7.52 1.50
C LEU A 76 0.35 -8.42 0.27
N ALA A 77 -0.62 -9.25 -0.09
CA ALA A 77 -0.55 -10.09 -1.28
C ALA A 77 -0.48 -9.25 -2.57
N GLU A 78 -1.30 -8.19 -2.67
CA GLU A 78 -1.27 -7.25 -3.79
C GLU A 78 0.03 -6.43 -3.84
N LEU A 79 0.56 -6.02 -2.68
CA LEU A 79 1.89 -5.39 -2.60
C LEU A 79 3.01 -6.33 -3.08
N ALA A 80 2.91 -7.63 -2.77
CA ALA A 80 3.87 -8.63 -3.21
C ALA A 80 3.83 -8.86 -4.74
N THR A 81 2.64 -8.91 -5.33
CA THR A 81 2.46 -9.15 -6.78
C THR A 81 2.64 -7.89 -7.64
N SER A 82 2.32 -6.70 -7.12
CA SER A 82 2.53 -5.42 -7.84
C SER A 82 4.00 -5.09 -8.11
N GLY A 83 4.94 -5.80 -7.47
CA GLY A 83 6.37 -5.72 -7.76
C GLY A 83 6.77 -6.23 -9.15
N GLU A 84 5.89 -6.93 -9.87
CA GLU A 84 6.20 -7.56 -11.17
C GLU A 84 5.77 -6.75 -12.41
N VAL A 85 4.98 -5.68 -12.27
CA VAL A 85 4.54 -4.87 -13.42
C VAL A 85 5.53 -3.73 -13.68
N GLU A 86 6.46 -3.92 -14.62
CA GLU A 86 7.37 -2.87 -15.12
C GLU A 86 6.60 -1.80 -15.92
N LEU A 87 5.93 -0.89 -15.23
CA LEU A 87 5.49 0.36 -15.88
C LEU A 87 6.74 1.20 -16.20
N LEU A 88 6.96 1.53 -17.46
CA LEU A 88 8.14 2.31 -17.90
C LEU A 88 7.99 3.81 -17.64
N GLN A 89 6.82 4.28 -17.18
CA GLN A 89 6.49 5.69 -17.03
C GLN A 89 5.60 5.92 -15.79
N MET A 90 5.73 7.06 -15.11
CA MET A 90 4.80 7.51 -14.06
C MET A 90 4.85 9.05 -13.89
N PRO A 91 3.80 9.73 -13.41
CA PRO A 91 3.87 11.16 -13.10
C PRO A 91 4.75 11.43 -11.87
N CYS A 92 5.52 12.52 -11.90
CA CYS A 92 6.34 12.98 -10.80
C CYS A 92 5.45 13.45 -9.63
N PRO A 93 5.65 12.95 -8.40
CA PRO A 93 4.84 13.35 -7.25
C PRO A 93 5.01 14.83 -6.87
N THR A 94 6.12 15.48 -7.28
CA THR A 94 6.41 16.87 -6.94
C THR A 94 5.96 17.85 -8.01
N CYS A 95 6.27 17.59 -9.28
CA CYS A 95 6.05 18.54 -10.38
C CYS A 95 5.04 18.06 -11.42
N LYS A 96 4.38 16.91 -11.19
CA LYS A 96 3.41 16.24 -12.08
C LYS A 96 3.89 15.92 -13.50
N ARG A 97 5.14 16.23 -13.85
CA ARG A 97 5.74 15.87 -15.14
C ARG A 97 5.90 14.35 -15.27
N LEU A 98 5.75 13.81 -16.48
CA LEU A 98 5.92 12.39 -16.74
C LEU A 98 7.38 11.97 -16.59
N LEU A 99 7.66 11.12 -15.61
CA LEU A 99 8.95 10.49 -15.38
C LEU A 99 9.00 9.18 -16.18
N ARG A 100 10.10 8.95 -16.90
CA ARG A 100 10.36 7.69 -17.59
C ARG A 100 11.50 6.96 -16.91
N ALA A 101 11.36 5.65 -16.74
CA ALA A 101 12.49 4.82 -16.33
C ALA A 101 13.61 5.04 -17.36
N SER A 102 14.82 5.37 -16.90
CA SER A 102 15.99 5.38 -17.77
C SER A 102 16.14 3.95 -18.27
N GLY A 103 15.90 3.70 -19.55
CA GLY A 103 16.19 2.41 -20.16
C GLY A 103 17.62 1.98 -19.86
N LYS A 104 17.91 0.68 -19.92
CA LYS A 104 19.27 0.14 -19.80
C LYS A 104 20.19 0.92 -20.73
N LYS A 105 21.01 1.82 -20.17
CA LYS A 105 22.04 2.51 -20.94
C LYS A 105 23.05 1.45 -21.31
N ARG A 106 23.15 1.11 -22.60
CA ARG A 106 24.31 0.37 -23.12
C ARG A 106 25.55 1.14 -22.70
N ARG A 107 26.32 0.56 -21.79
CA ARG A 107 27.62 1.11 -21.40
C ARG A 107 28.64 0.36 -22.24
N THR A 108 29.29 1.07 -23.14
CA THR A 108 30.53 0.61 -23.75
C THR A 108 31.66 0.92 -22.78
N ILE A 109 32.40 -0.11 -22.39
CA ILE A 109 33.69 0.04 -21.71
C ILE A 109 34.77 -0.26 -22.75
N GLU A 110 35.81 0.58 -22.82
CA GLU A 110 37.01 0.24 -23.58
C GLU A 110 37.90 -0.66 -22.72
N THR A 111 38.18 -1.85 -23.23
CA THR A 111 39.18 -2.76 -22.66
C THR A 111 40.40 -2.78 -23.57
N LEU A 112 41.51 -3.33 -23.07
CA LEU A 112 42.73 -3.55 -23.86
C LEU A 112 42.50 -4.48 -25.08
N GLU A 113 41.36 -5.17 -25.13
CA GLU A 113 40.96 -6.07 -26.22
C GLU A 113 39.93 -5.43 -27.18
N GLY A 114 39.48 -4.19 -26.92
CA GLY A 114 38.49 -3.48 -27.75
C GLY A 114 37.30 -2.94 -26.96
N SER A 115 36.31 -2.39 -27.66
CA SER A 115 35.10 -1.87 -27.02
C SER A 115 34.12 -3.00 -26.70
N ALA A 116 33.77 -3.16 -25.42
CA ALA A 116 32.81 -4.16 -24.95
C ALA A 116 31.52 -3.49 -24.48
N THR A 117 30.38 -3.94 -25.00
CA THR A 117 29.04 -3.51 -24.56
C THR A 117 28.56 -4.33 -23.38
N LEU A 118 28.28 -3.65 -22.26
CA LEU A 118 27.56 -4.22 -21.11
C LEU A 118 26.05 -4.03 -21.30
N ASN A 119 25.30 -5.14 -21.23
CA ASN A 119 23.83 -5.21 -21.27
C ASN A 119 23.21 -5.22 -19.87
#